data_AF-A0A7X8EZX5-F1
#
_entry.id   AF-A0A7X8EZX5-F1
#
_cell.length_a   1.000
_cell.length_b   1.000
_cell.length_c   1.000
_cell.angle_alpha   90.00
_cell.angle_beta   90.00
_cell.angle_gamma   90.00
#
_symmetry.space_group_name_H-M   'P 1'
#
loop_
_entity.id
_entity.type
_entity.pdbx_description
1 polymer ?
#
loop_
_entity_poly.entity_id
_entity_poly.type
_entity_poly.pdbx_seq_one_letter_code
_entity_poly.pdbx_strand_id
1 'polypeptide(L)'
;DCHRYYKMELALSMRAILGQEPDNALFEQLAAAPKTLDEALTQPQVGELLAALRQADPAFENRDKVADNYLTLRRNPARFSKEAFAVIDNWRDSKALQTLDYFARAFKLRNEWKFDIDFMIDLNKQFGPVNIEDPNQTYPLNWEHPAAHAIYWGALGLKVAGRPDQYRIDEKNTDRIVFHSLQMLYRQGRIVLYEEDKDWGTAVYLLPDLRMFDVCNRVWQEIIQKYEEFEGGNPKAVRGGHKNFLENAVLMFYQAGHTRKAVQIYRQLQTQHRMDEQGFVRTEYQVPMITFVRNRLKQELESIGIQDAMEFIISVLRESYFRYALYEDDEAAGRENLAREVYELYQKEMGQFEQGRVGLPSLERLRYGAFVSFMEDPMYPQRLRQNLLARIQIERPDLFEQLRRQEERFFEEMRRMQQEQQN
;
A
#
# COMPACT_ATOMS: atom_id res chain seq x y z
N ASP A 1 -0.24 -14.98 -14.73
CA ASP A 1 1.03 -14.67 -14.02
C ASP A 1 0.85 -14.96 -12.52
N CYS A 2 1.62 -15.89 -11.96
CA CYS A 2 1.53 -16.29 -10.55
C CYS A 2 1.82 -15.14 -9.57
N HIS A 3 2.66 -14.16 -9.95
CA HIS A 3 2.97 -13.01 -9.09
C HIS A 3 1.77 -12.10 -8.89
N ARG A 4 0.96 -11.90 -9.93
CA ARG A 4 -0.27 -11.09 -9.88
C ARG A 4 -1.35 -11.79 -9.06
N TYR A 5 -1.57 -13.08 -9.34
CA TYR A 5 -2.53 -13.91 -8.61
C TYR A 5 -2.26 -13.93 -7.10
N TYR A 6 -1.01 -14.18 -6.69
CA TYR A 6 -0.65 -14.21 -5.26
C TYR A 6 -0.94 -12.88 -4.55
N LYS A 7 -0.55 -11.75 -5.16
CA LYS A 7 -0.77 -10.42 -4.58
C LYS A 7 -2.25 -10.08 -4.45
N MET A 8 -3.06 -10.48 -5.44
CA MET A 8 -4.52 -10.34 -5.41
C MET A 8 -5.13 -11.15 -4.27
N GLU A 9 -4.85 -12.45 -4.20
CA GLU A 9 -5.39 -13.34 -3.17
C GLU A 9 -4.98 -12.92 -1.76
N LEU A 10 -3.74 -12.46 -1.58
CA LEU A 10 -3.27 -11.90 -0.33
C LEU A 10 -4.08 -10.66 0.07
N ALA A 11 -4.26 -9.71 -0.85
CA ALA A 11 -5.02 -8.49 -0.59
C ALA A 11 -6.48 -8.80 -0.24
N LEU A 12 -7.15 -9.66 -1.00
CA LEU A 12 -8.53 -10.08 -0.74
C LEU A 12 -8.68 -10.79 0.61
N SER A 13 -7.72 -11.66 0.95
CA SER A 13 -7.74 -12.39 2.22
C SER A 13 -7.56 -11.46 3.43
N MET A 14 -6.63 -10.51 3.34
CA MET A 14 -6.40 -9.51 4.39
C MET A 14 -7.57 -8.54 4.51
N ARG A 15 -8.12 -8.07 3.39
CA ARG A 15 -9.29 -7.19 3.36
C ARG A 15 -10.53 -7.82 3.99
N ALA A 16 -10.71 -9.14 3.83
CA ALA A 16 -11.80 -9.86 4.49
C ALA A 16 -11.69 -9.83 6.03
N ILE A 17 -10.46 -9.80 6.56
CA ILE A 17 -10.18 -9.81 8.00
C ILE A 17 -10.14 -8.40 8.58
N LEU A 18 -9.46 -7.46 7.89
CA LEU A 18 -9.17 -6.13 8.40
C LEU A 18 -10.14 -5.05 7.88
N GLY A 19 -10.90 -5.33 6.81
CA GLY A 19 -11.65 -4.30 6.09
C GLY A 19 -10.76 -3.52 5.11
N GLN A 20 -11.38 -2.56 4.41
CA GLN A 20 -10.75 -1.82 3.29
C GLN A 20 -9.77 -0.74 3.75
N GLU A 21 -10.04 -0.07 4.88
CA GLU A 21 -9.22 1.00 5.43
C GLU A 21 -9.11 0.83 6.95
N PRO A 22 -8.32 -0.16 7.41
CA PRO A 22 -8.19 -0.39 8.84
C PRO A 22 -7.47 0.80 9.51
N ASP A 23 -7.92 1.19 10.69
CA ASP A 23 -7.27 2.18 11.54
C ASP A 23 -6.60 1.53 12.76
N ASN A 24 -5.81 2.30 13.52
CA ASN A 24 -5.14 1.77 14.71
C ASN A 24 -6.15 1.29 15.77
N ALA A 25 -7.33 1.91 15.86
CA ALA A 25 -8.36 1.53 16.83
C ALA A 25 -8.90 0.11 16.56
N LEU A 26 -9.05 -0.27 15.29
CA LEU A 26 -9.41 -1.64 14.92
C LEU A 26 -8.39 -2.65 15.43
N PHE A 27 -7.08 -2.39 15.28
CA PHE A 27 -6.06 -3.33 15.76
C PHE A 27 -6.13 -3.50 17.28
N GLU A 28 -6.31 -2.41 18.03
CA GLU A 28 -6.50 -2.45 19.50
C GLU A 28 -7.76 -3.26 19.88
N GLN A 29 -8.86 -3.12 19.12
CA GLN A 29 -10.08 -3.93 19.31
C GLN A 29 -9.85 -5.42 19.01
N LEU A 30 -9.11 -5.74 17.95
CA LEU A 30 -8.75 -7.12 17.59
C LEU A 30 -7.80 -7.75 18.61
N ALA A 31 -6.86 -6.98 19.15
CA ALA A 31 -5.97 -7.43 20.22
C ALA A 31 -6.75 -7.75 21.50
N ALA A 32 -7.69 -6.87 21.88
CA ALA A 32 -8.56 -7.04 23.04
C ALA A 32 -9.65 -8.13 22.86
N ALA A 33 -9.87 -8.60 21.62
CA ALA A 33 -10.87 -9.62 21.34
C ALA A 33 -10.54 -10.95 22.05
N PRO A 34 -11.58 -11.71 22.47
CA PRO A 34 -11.41 -13.03 23.08
C PRO A 34 -10.39 -13.91 22.32
N LYS A 35 -9.56 -14.64 23.04
CA LYS A 35 -8.54 -15.54 22.45
C LYS A 35 -9.15 -16.89 22.06
N THR A 36 -10.20 -17.30 22.75
CA THR A 36 -10.91 -18.56 22.54
C THR A 36 -12.41 -18.35 22.41
N LEU A 37 -13.09 -19.31 21.79
CA LEU A 37 -14.55 -19.28 21.70
C LEU A 37 -15.20 -19.33 23.09
N ASP A 38 -14.59 -20.04 24.04
CA ASP A 38 -15.09 -20.11 25.42
C ASP A 38 -15.01 -18.75 26.13
N GLU A 39 -13.94 -17.99 25.92
CA GLU A 39 -13.85 -16.61 26.40
C GLU A 39 -14.94 -15.73 25.78
N ALA A 40 -15.22 -15.86 24.48
CA ALA A 40 -16.31 -15.12 23.83
C ALA A 40 -17.70 -15.49 24.40
N LEU A 41 -17.89 -16.77 24.75
CA LEU A 41 -19.12 -17.29 25.33
C LEU A 41 -19.37 -16.87 26.78
N THR A 42 -18.39 -16.26 27.46
CA THR A 42 -18.61 -15.65 28.78
C THR A 42 -19.63 -14.50 28.73
N GLN A 43 -19.83 -13.90 27.55
CA GLN A 43 -20.94 -12.98 27.29
C GLN A 43 -22.18 -13.80 26.86
N PRO A 44 -23.25 -13.89 27.69
CA PRO A 44 -24.38 -14.80 27.42
C PRO A 44 -25.06 -14.57 26.06
N GLN A 45 -25.15 -13.31 25.65
CA GLN A 45 -25.73 -12.89 24.37
C GLN A 45 -24.96 -13.43 23.15
N VAL A 46 -23.64 -13.68 23.27
CA VAL A 46 -22.85 -14.35 22.21
C VAL A 46 -23.28 -15.81 22.10
N GLY A 47 -23.55 -16.46 23.25
CA GLY A 47 -24.10 -17.82 23.28
C GLY A 47 -25.48 -17.92 22.64
N GLU A 48 -26.37 -16.95 22.91
CA GLU A 48 -27.70 -16.86 22.28
C GLU A 48 -27.60 -16.66 20.76
N LEU A 49 -26.72 -15.76 20.30
CA LEU A 49 -26.46 -15.56 18.87
C LEU A 49 -25.96 -16.85 18.21
N LEU A 50 -24.99 -17.55 18.81
CA LEU A 50 -24.48 -18.80 18.23
C LEU A 50 -25.52 -19.93 18.26
N ALA A 51 -26.38 -19.98 19.27
CA ALA A 51 -27.49 -20.92 19.31
C ALA A 51 -28.49 -20.65 18.18
N ALA A 52 -28.82 -19.38 17.92
CA ALA A 52 -29.67 -18.99 16.80
C ALA A 52 -29.04 -19.34 15.45
N LEU A 53 -27.74 -19.10 15.27
CA LEU A 53 -27.01 -19.49 14.05
C LEU A 53 -27.01 -21.01 13.85
N ARG A 54 -26.80 -21.80 14.91
CA ARG A 54 -26.87 -23.28 14.84
C ARG A 54 -28.25 -23.79 14.48
N GLN A 55 -29.29 -23.18 15.03
CA GLN A 55 -30.66 -23.55 14.70
C GLN A 55 -30.99 -23.22 13.24
N ALA A 56 -30.43 -22.12 12.72
CA ALA A 56 -30.66 -21.67 11.36
C ALA A 56 -29.85 -22.43 10.31
N ASP A 57 -28.63 -22.86 10.63
CA ASP A 57 -27.75 -23.60 9.71
C ASP A 57 -26.81 -24.58 10.45
N PRO A 58 -26.80 -25.88 10.07
CA PRO A 58 -25.96 -26.89 10.73
C PRO A 58 -24.45 -26.64 10.59
N ALA A 59 -24.00 -25.79 9.66
CA ALA A 59 -22.60 -25.39 9.55
C ALA A 59 -22.04 -24.80 10.86
N PHE A 60 -22.88 -24.24 11.72
CA PHE A 60 -22.46 -23.66 13.01
C PHE A 60 -22.41 -24.66 14.18
N GLU A 61 -22.75 -25.94 13.95
CA GLU A 61 -22.66 -26.99 14.98
C GLU A 61 -21.21 -27.27 15.38
N ASN A 62 -20.29 -27.28 14.42
CA ASN A 62 -18.88 -27.52 14.68
C ASN A 62 -18.22 -26.27 15.27
N ARG A 63 -17.91 -26.33 16.58
CA ARG A 63 -17.28 -25.25 17.35
C ARG A 63 -15.95 -24.79 16.75
N ASP A 64 -15.16 -25.70 16.19
CA ASP A 64 -13.84 -25.39 15.62
C ASP A 64 -13.95 -24.64 14.29
N LYS A 65 -15.12 -24.68 13.65
CA LYS A 65 -15.39 -24.02 12.37
C LYS A 65 -16.21 -22.74 12.52
N VAL A 66 -16.60 -22.35 13.73
CA VAL A 66 -17.44 -21.17 13.97
C VAL A 66 -16.82 -19.90 13.37
N ALA A 67 -15.54 -19.64 13.61
CA ALA A 67 -14.87 -18.43 13.08
C ALA A 67 -14.85 -18.43 11.54
N ASP A 68 -14.48 -19.55 10.92
CA ASP A 68 -14.41 -19.70 9.46
C ASP A 68 -15.81 -19.55 8.83
N ASN A 69 -16.80 -20.25 9.38
CA ASN A 69 -18.16 -20.26 8.85
C ASN A 69 -18.84 -18.91 9.06
N TYR A 70 -18.60 -18.25 10.19
CA TYR A 70 -19.10 -16.90 10.44
C TYR A 70 -18.55 -15.91 9.41
N LEU A 71 -17.23 -15.85 9.21
CA LEU A 71 -16.63 -14.93 8.24
C LEU A 71 -17.06 -15.26 6.81
N THR A 72 -17.20 -16.55 6.49
CA THR A 72 -17.71 -16.99 5.18
C THR A 72 -19.17 -16.58 5.00
N LEU A 73 -20.02 -16.70 6.01
CA LEU A 73 -21.42 -16.24 5.97
C LEU A 73 -21.50 -14.74 5.73
N ARG A 74 -20.62 -13.95 6.37
CA ARG A 74 -20.56 -12.50 6.18
C ARG A 74 -20.14 -12.09 4.77
N ARG A 75 -19.28 -12.87 4.12
CA ARG A 75 -18.73 -12.57 2.78
C ARG A 75 -19.54 -13.20 1.65
N ASN A 76 -20.02 -14.41 1.85
CA ASN A 76 -20.70 -15.26 0.89
C ASN A 76 -21.92 -15.91 1.58
N PRO A 77 -23.02 -15.16 1.76
CA PRO A 77 -24.20 -15.68 2.42
C PRO A 77 -24.91 -16.77 1.61
N ALA A 78 -24.68 -16.84 0.29
CA ALA A 78 -25.31 -17.84 -0.58
C ALA A 78 -24.84 -19.28 -0.30
N ARG A 79 -23.71 -19.47 0.41
CA ARG A 79 -23.21 -20.77 0.85
C ARG A 79 -23.91 -21.33 2.09
N PHE A 80 -24.80 -20.54 2.70
CA PHE A 80 -25.51 -20.88 3.94
C PHE A 80 -27.02 -20.73 3.73
N SER A 81 -27.80 -21.19 4.70
CA SER A 81 -29.25 -20.99 4.73
C SER A 81 -29.58 -19.49 4.75
N LYS A 82 -30.72 -19.13 4.16
CA LYS A 82 -31.22 -17.74 4.19
C LYS A 82 -31.53 -17.31 5.63
N GLU A 83 -31.93 -18.26 6.45
CA GLU A 83 -32.22 -18.10 7.87
C GLU A 83 -30.97 -17.70 8.65
N ALA A 84 -29.79 -18.27 8.34
CA ALA A 84 -28.55 -17.88 8.99
C ALA A 84 -28.18 -16.43 8.70
N PHE A 85 -28.40 -15.96 7.48
CA PHE A 85 -28.22 -14.56 7.14
C PHE A 85 -29.23 -13.66 7.88
N ALA A 86 -30.49 -14.08 7.99
CA ALA A 86 -31.51 -13.37 8.76
C ALA A 86 -31.15 -13.26 10.25
N VAL A 87 -30.47 -14.27 10.83
CA VAL A 87 -29.93 -14.18 12.19
C VAL A 87 -28.89 -13.05 12.28
N ILE A 88 -27.96 -12.93 11.34
CA ILE A 88 -27.00 -11.82 11.34
C ILE A 88 -27.71 -10.46 11.29
N ASP A 89 -28.73 -10.33 10.45
CA ASP A 89 -29.52 -9.09 10.33
C ASP A 89 -30.28 -8.75 11.62
N ASN A 90 -30.86 -9.74 12.29
CA ASN A 90 -31.58 -9.55 13.55
C ASN A 90 -30.67 -9.08 14.70
N TRP A 91 -29.39 -9.46 14.65
CA TRP A 91 -28.39 -9.10 15.66
C TRP A 91 -27.51 -7.92 15.22
N ARG A 92 -27.88 -7.23 14.14
CA ARG A 92 -27.17 -6.05 13.63
C ARG A 92 -27.01 -5.00 14.73
N ASP A 93 -25.84 -4.37 14.75
CA ASP A 93 -25.42 -3.35 15.73
C ASP A 93 -25.41 -3.81 17.20
N SER A 94 -25.66 -5.10 17.47
CA SER A 94 -25.56 -5.64 18.82
C SER A 94 -24.11 -5.81 19.25
N LYS A 95 -23.87 -5.62 20.56
CA LYS A 95 -22.56 -5.89 21.16
C LYS A 95 -22.15 -7.36 21.00
N ALA A 96 -23.10 -8.29 21.02
CA ALA A 96 -22.81 -9.72 20.85
C ALA A 96 -22.29 -10.04 19.45
N LEU A 97 -22.93 -9.49 18.40
CA LEU A 97 -22.45 -9.65 17.03
C LEU A 97 -21.08 -9.00 16.85
N GLN A 98 -20.86 -7.82 17.42
CA GLN A 98 -19.56 -7.15 17.40
C GLN A 98 -18.47 -7.99 18.11
N THR A 99 -18.76 -8.56 19.29
CA THR A 99 -17.82 -9.46 20.00
C THR A 99 -17.48 -10.68 19.14
N LEU A 100 -18.49 -11.32 18.52
CA LEU A 100 -18.28 -12.47 17.65
C LEU A 100 -17.46 -12.09 16.40
N ASP A 101 -17.69 -10.91 15.84
CA ASP A 101 -16.97 -10.38 14.67
C ASP A 101 -15.48 -10.19 14.96
N TYR A 102 -15.15 -9.46 16.03
CA TYR A 102 -13.76 -9.27 16.44
C TYR A 102 -13.09 -10.58 16.85
N PHE A 103 -13.80 -11.47 17.56
CA PHE A 103 -13.28 -12.80 17.89
C PHE A 103 -12.91 -13.57 16.61
N ALA A 104 -13.82 -13.67 15.65
CA ALA A 104 -13.58 -14.45 14.44
C ALA A 104 -12.42 -13.87 13.60
N ARG A 105 -12.36 -12.54 13.43
CA ARG A 105 -11.28 -11.84 12.73
C ARG A 105 -9.92 -12.04 13.43
N ALA A 106 -9.86 -11.81 14.75
CA ALA A 106 -8.65 -11.99 15.54
C ALA A 106 -8.21 -13.46 15.60
N PHE A 107 -9.16 -14.40 15.61
CA PHE A 107 -8.89 -15.83 15.54
C PHE A 107 -8.16 -16.19 14.24
N LYS A 108 -8.55 -15.63 13.09
CA LYS A 108 -7.84 -15.86 11.81
C LYS A 108 -6.43 -15.29 11.85
N LEU A 109 -6.23 -14.07 12.34
CA LEU A 109 -4.90 -13.47 12.46
C LEU A 109 -3.97 -14.36 13.30
N ARG A 110 -4.43 -14.82 14.47
CA ARG A 110 -3.62 -15.62 15.40
C ARG A 110 -3.39 -17.06 14.90
N ASN A 111 -4.44 -17.72 14.40
CA ASN A 111 -4.41 -19.16 14.16
C ASN A 111 -4.09 -19.55 12.72
N GLU A 112 -4.47 -18.73 11.74
CA GLU A 112 -4.17 -19.00 10.33
C GLU A 112 -2.91 -18.25 9.89
N TRP A 113 -2.90 -16.93 10.09
CA TRP A 113 -1.78 -16.07 9.66
C TRP A 113 -0.60 -16.07 10.62
N LYS A 114 -0.79 -16.64 11.82
CA LYS A 114 0.24 -16.74 12.88
C LYS A 114 0.79 -15.39 13.31
N PHE A 115 -0.04 -14.36 13.25
CA PHE A 115 0.30 -13.04 13.75
C PHE A 115 -0.07 -12.89 15.22
N ASP A 116 0.88 -12.37 15.98
CA ASP A 116 0.65 -11.73 17.27
C ASP A 116 0.16 -10.31 17.01
N ILE A 117 -1.10 -10.04 17.37
CA ILE A 117 -1.77 -8.77 17.08
C ILE A 117 -1.15 -7.62 17.88
N ASP A 118 -0.66 -7.88 19.10
CA ASP A 118 0.05 -6.86 19.89
C ASP A 118 1.35 -6.46 19.18
N PHE A 119 2.04 -7.43 18.58
CA PHE A 119 3.22 -7.14 17.78
C PHE A 119 2.87 -6.44 16.45
N MET A 120 1.74 -6.76 15.81
CA MET A 120 1.26 -5.97 14.66
C MET A 120 1.03 -4.49 15.02
N ILE A 121 0.48 -4.22 16.22
CA ILE A 121 0.29 -2.86 16.73
C ILE A 121 1.64 -2.16 16.93
N ASP A 122 2.63 -2.82 17.52
CA ASP A 122 3.98 -2.27 17.66
C ASP A 122 4.58 -1.90 16.29
N LEU A 123 4.44 -2.78 15.30
CA LEU A 123 4.94 -2.54 13.95
C LEU A 123 4.17 -1.42 13.24
N ASN A 124 2.85 -1.32 13.42
CA ASN A 124 2.06 -0.20 12.91
C ASN A 124 2.55 1.14 13.48
N LYS A 125 2.84 1.18 14.78
CA LYS A 125 3.37 2.37 15.45
C LYS A 125 4.79 2.71 14.98
N GLN A 126 5.65 1.71 14.83
CA GLN A 126 7.06 1.89 14.48
C GLN A 126 7.30 2.18 12.99
N PHE A 127 6.53 1.52 12.12
CA PHE A 127 6.79 1.43 10.69
C PHE A 127 5.63 1.89 9.80
N GLY A 128 4.47 2.18 10.36
CA GLY A 128 3.30 2.63 9.61
C GLY A 128 3.48 4.02 8.99
N PRO A 129 2.72 4.36 7.93
CA PRO A 129 2.81 5.67 7.31
C PRO A 129 2.46 6.78 8.29
N VAL A 130 3.10 7.94 8.15
CA VAL A 130 2.86 9.11 9.00
C VAL A 130 1.95 10.12 8.30
N ASN A 131 1.13 10.83 9.08
CA ASN A 131 0.43 12.00 8.57
C ASN A 131 1.47 13.09 8.21
N ILE A 132 1.29 13.73 7.06
CA ILE A 132 2.22 14.79 6.63
C ILE A 132 2.14 16.05 7.49
N GLU A 133 0.98 16.32 8.10
CA GLU A 133 0.75 17.49 8.95
C GLU A 133 1.08 17.22 10.42
N ASP A 134 1.00 15.97 10.86
CA ASP A 134 1.36 15.54 12.22
C ASP A 134 2.19 14.26 12.19
N PRO A 135 3.53 14.34 12.34
CA PRO A 135 4.39 13.17 12.32
C PRO A 135 4.19 12.22 13.51
N ASN A 136 3.44 12.63 14.55
CA ASN A 136 3.07 11.75 15.66
C ASN A 136 1.82 10.92 15.37
N GLN A 137 1.04 11.29 14.34
CA GLN A 137 -0.08 10.49 13.88
C GLN A 137 0.42 9.47 12.86
N THR A 138 0.42 8.20 13.26
CA THR A 138 0.73 7.07 12.39
C THR A 138 -0.54 6.33 11.98
N TYR A 139 -0.48 5.66 10.84
CA TYR A 139 -1.52 4.75 10.36
C TYR A 139 -0.99 3.32 10.35
N PRO A 140 -1.86 2.29 10.32
CA PRO A 140 -1.40 0.92 10.15
C PRO A 140 -0.57 0.72 8.88
N LEU A 141 0.39 -0.21 8.94
CA LEU A 141 1.00 -0.75 7.73
C LEU A 141 -0.10 -1.30 6.81
N ASN A 142 0.10 -1.21 5.49
CA ASN A 142 -0.83 -1.87 4.58
C ASN A 142 -0.60 -3.39 4.60
N TRP A 143 -1.31 -4.09 5.49
CA TRP A 143 -1.23 -5.54 5.67
C TRP A 143 -1.76 -6.34 4.48
N GLU A 144 -2.44 -5.70 3.51
CA GLU A 144 -2.75 -6.32 2.21
C GLU A 144 -1.50 -6.52 1.34
N HIS A 145 -0.41 -5.79 1.63
CA HIS A 145 0.82 -5.83 0.85
C HIS A 145 1.84 -6.84 1.42
N PRO A 146 2.48 -7.68 0.59
CA PRO A 146 3.40 -8.73 1.07
C PRO A 146 4.61 -8.17 1.83
N ALA A 147 5.02 -6.92 1.54
CA ALA A 147 6.10 -6.27 2.28
C ALA A 147 5.77 -6.04 3.76
N ALA A 148 4.50 -5.82 4.14
CA ALA A 148 4.13 -5.72 5.56
C ALA A 148 4.35 -7.06 6.30
N HIS A 149 4.11 -8.18 5.60
CA HIS A 149 4.35 -9.53 6.14
C HIS A 149 5.85 -9.82 6.26
N ALA A 150 6.65 -9.38 5.27
CA ALA A 150 8.10 -9.47 5.34
C ALA A 150 8.68 -8.63 6.51
N ILE A 151 8.13 -7.44 6.76
CA ILE A 151 8.47 -6.62 7.95
C ILE A 151 8.15 -7.40 9.22
N TYR A 152 6.96 -8.00 9.34
CA TYR A 152 6.57 -8.75 10.53
C TYR A 152 7.57 -9.86 10.85
N TRP A 153 7.87 -10.73 9.88
CA TRP A 153 8.76 -11.87 10.13
C TRP A 153 10.22 -11.45 10.30
N GLY A 154 10.69 -10.43 9.57
CA GLY A 154 12.03 -9.87 9.74
C GLY A 154 12.21 -9.24 11.12
N ALA A 155 11.26 -8.39 11.54
CA ALA A 155 11.29 -7.74 12.84
C ALA A 155 11.13 -8.74 13.99
N LEU A 156 10.31 -9.78 13.84
CA LEU A 156 10.20 -10.86 14.84
C LEU A 156 11.52 -11.63 14.97
N GLY A 157 12.18 -11.93 13.84
CA GLY A 157 13.49 -12.56 13.83
C GLY A 157 14.54 -11.74 14.59
N LEU A 158 14.57 -10.42 14.36
CA LEU A 158 15.43 -9.49 15.09
C LEU A 158 15.06 -9.43 16.59
N LYS A 159 13.78 -9.37 16.93
CA LYS A 159 13.30 -9.34 18.33
C LYS A 159 13.71 -10.59 19.12
N VAL A 160 13.64 -11.76 18.50
CA VAL A 160 13.91 -13.05 19.18
C VAL A 160 15.39 -13.42 19.17
N ALA A 161 16.06 -13.26 18.02
CA ALA A 161 17.41 -13.77 17.81
C ALA A 161 18.49 -12.67 17.73
N GLY A 162 18.10 -11.41 17.65
CA GLY A 162 18.99 -10.27 17.53
C GLY A 162 19.94 -10.13 18.71
N ARG A 163 21.13 -9.62 18.42
CA ARG A 163 22.19 -9.25 19.36
C ARG A 163 22.66 -7.85 18.98
N PRO A 164 21.88 -6.81 19.33
CA PRO A 164 22.07 -5.47 18.81
C PRO A 164 23.41 -4.84 19.18
N ASP A 165 24.12 -5.39 20.17
CA ASP A 165 25.45 -4.94 20.60
C ASP A 165 26.60 -5.66 19.88
N GLN A 166 26.32 -6.56 18.94
CA GLN A 166 27.31 -7.38 18.24
C GLN A 166 27.12 -7.32 16.73
N TYR A 167 28.23 -7.12 15.99
CA TYR A 167 28.19 -7.23 14.54
C TYR A 167 27.88 -8.66 14.11
N ARG A 168 26.80 -8.81 13.33
CA ARG A 168 26.33 -10.09 12.81
C ARG A 168 25.79 -9.92 11.40
N ILE A 169 26.34 -10.70 10.47
CA ILE A 169 25.96 -10.61 9.05
C ILE A 169 24.51 -11.05 8.82
N ASP A 170 24.05 -12.05 9.55
CA ASP A 170 22.66 -12.52 9.54
C ASP A 170 21.69 -11.46 10.06
N GLU A 171 22.08 -10.71 11.10
CA GLU A 171 21.33 -9.57 11.59
C GLU A 171 21.27 -8.45 10.53
N LYS A 172 22.41 -8.12 9.91
CA LYS A 172 22.49 -7.14 8.82
C LYS A 172 21.62 -7.52 7.63
N ASN A 173 21.58 -8.80 7.29
CA ASN A 173 20.71 -9.30 6.23
C ASN A 173 19.23 -9.19 6.61
N THR A 174 18.89 -9.42 7.88
CA THR A 174 17.52 -9.32 8.37
C THR A 174 17.05 -7.87 8.47
N ASP A 175 17.90 -6.96 8.95
CA ASP A 175 17.68 -5.50 8.89
C ASP A 175 17.45 -5.04 7.44
N ARG A 176 18.22 -5.59 6.48
CA ARG A 176 18.01 -5.35 5.05
C ARG A 176 16.62 -5.76 4.57
N ILE A 177 16.11 -6.91 5.01
CA ILE A 177 14.75 -7.35 4.67
C ILE A 177 13.72 -6.31 5.15
N VAL A 178 13.86 -5.82 6.40
CA VAL A 178 12.93 -4.85 6.97
C VAL A 178 12.94 -3.54 6.18
N PHE A 179 14.10 -2.91 5.96
CA PHE A 179 14.10 -1.61 5.27
C PHE A 179 13.80 -1.71 3.77
N HIS A 180 14.21 -2.79 3.09
CA HIS A 180 13.81 -2.98 1.68
C HIS A 180 12.30 -3.18 1.57
N SER A 181 11.67 -3.81 2.56
CA SER A 181 10.21 -3.92 2.62
C SER A 181 9.54 -2.57 2.86
N LEU A 182 10.11 -1.70 3.70
CA LEU A 182 9.65 -0.31 3.83
C LEU A 182 9.77 0.47 2.51
N GLN A 183 10.89 0.29 1.80
CA GLN A 183 11.08 0.87 0.49
C GLN A 183 10.05 0.35 -0.53
N MET A 184 9.68 -0.93 -0.48
CA MET A 184 8.59 -1.47 -1.29
C MET A 184 7.24 -0.84 -0.95
N LEU A 185 6.92 -0.63 0.33
CA LEU A 185 5.69 0.07 0.71
C LEU A 185 5.69 1.53 0.25
N TYR A 186 6.83 2.19 0.23
CA TYR A 186 6.95 3.53 -0.34
C TYR A 186 6.72 3.56 -1.86
N ARG A 187 7.34 2.64 -2.60
CA ARG A 187 7.27 2.58 -4.07
C ARG A 187 5.95 2.02 -4.60
N GLN A 188 5.33 1.09 -3.87
CA GLN A 188 4.20 0.30 -4.37
C GLN A 188 3.25 -0.17 -3.25
N GLY A 189 3.17 0.54 -2.12
CA GLY A 189 2.42 0.11 -0.94
C GLY A 189 0.90 0.29 -1.01
N ARG A 190 0.37 1.04 -1.98
CA ARG A 190 -1.08 1.16 -2.18
C ARG A 190 -1.55 0.08 -3.16
N ILE A 191 -2.61 -0.66 -2.79
CA ILE A 191 -3.12 -1.78 -3.58
C ILE A 191 -4.46 -1.41 -4.23
N VAL A 192 -4.54 -1.63 -5.53
CA VAL A 192 -5.75 -1.43 -6.34
C VAL A 192 -6.10 -2.77 -7.00
N LEU A 193 -7.30 -3.28 -6.72
CA LEU A 193 -7.83 -4.53 -7.27
C LEU A 193 -8.88 -4.22 -8.35
N TYR A 194 -8.70 -4.72 -9.56
CA TYR A 194 -9.56 -4.44 -10.72
C TYR A 194 -9.67 -5.70 -11.58
N GLU A 195 -10.68 -5.87 -12.41
CA GLU A 195 -10.70 -6.96 -13.40
C GLU A 195 -10.09 -6.57 -14.73
N GLU A 196 -9.49 -7.54 -15.39
CA GLU A 196 -9.10 -7.44 -16.79
C GLU A 196 -10.24 -7.91 -17.71
N ASP A 197 -10.28 -7.37 -18.93
CA ASP A 197 -11.32 -7.73 -19.90
C ASP A 197 -11.38 -9.25 -20.11
N LYS A 198 -12.60 -9.79 -19.99
CA LYS A 198 -13.19 -11.09 -20.38
C LYS A 198 -12.44 -12.42 -20.21
N ASP A 199 -11.10 -12.45 -20.18
CA ASP A 199 -10.31 -13.69 -20.21
C ASP A 199 -9.36 -13.85 -19.00
N TRP A 200 -9.17 -12.82 -18.18
CA TRP A 200 -8.08 -12.80 -17.18
C TRP A 200 -8.53 -12.62 -15.71
N GLY A 201 -9.82 -12.36 -15.48
CA GLY A 201 -10.39 -12.20 -14.13
C GLY A 201 -9.82 -10.99 -13.39
N THR A 202 -9.83 -11.04 -12.06
CA THR A 202 -9.21 -9.99 -11.26
C THR A 202 -7.70 -9.94 -11.31
N ALA A 203 -7.24 -8.71 -11.43
CA ALA A 203 -5.90 -8.25 -11.42
C ALA A 203 -5.64 -7.32 -10.23
N VAL A 204 -4.35 -7.16 -9.95
CA VAL A 204 -3.85 -6.23 -8.93
C VAL A 204 -2.85 -5.30 -9.57
N TYR A 205 -2.91 -4.04 -9.18
CA TYR A 205 -1.95 -3.02 -9.54
C TYR A 205 -1.54 -2.24 -8.29
N LEU A 206 -0.28 -1.82 -8.27
CA LEU A 206 0.34 -1.24 -7.09
C LEU A 206 0.73 0.21 -7.38
N LEU A 207 0.45 1.09 -6.43
CA LEU A 207 0.70 2.52 -6.51
C LEU A 207 1.66 2.96 -5.39
N PRO A 208 2.49 4.01 -5.61
CA PRO A 208 3.33 4.58 -4.56
C PRO A 208 2.52 5.09 -3.36
N ASP A 209 3.08 4.96 -2.15
CA ASP A 209 2.58 5.59 -0.92
C ASP A 209 3.64 6.55 -0.37
N LEU A 210 3.51 7.83 -0.72
CA LEU A 210 4.48 8.86 -0.32
C LEU A 210 4.51 9.10 1.20
N ARG A 211 3.46 8.71 1.94
CA ARG A 211 3.40 8.83 3.41
C ARG A 211 4.42 7.92 4.10
N MET A 212 4.92 6.89 3.41
CA MET A 212 5.96 5.99 3.92
C MET A 212 7.37 6.59 3.87
N PHE A 213 7.59 7.70 3.15
CA PHE A 213 8.93 8.25 2.91
C PHE A 213 9.68 8.53 4.21
N ASP A 214 9.07 9.27 5.15
CA ASP A 214 9.75 9.73 6.36
C ASP A 214 10.15 8.55 7.26
N VAL A 215 9.29 7.54 7.37
CA VAL A 215 9.59 6.31 8.12
C VAL A 215 10.69 5.50 7.44
N CYS A 216 10.60 5.29 6.13
CA CYS A 216 11.64 4.59 5.38
C CYS A 216 12.99 5.30 5.51
N ASN A 217 13.03 6.62 5.39
CA ASN A 217 14.22 7.45 5.53
C ASN A 217 14.83 7.36 6.93
N ARG A 218 13.99 7.45 7.98
CA ARG A 218 14.42 7.33 9.38
C ARG A 218 15.04 5.96 9.67
N VAL A 219 14.35 4.88 9.33
CA VAL A 219 14.83 3.51 9.58
C VAL A 219 16.12 3.23 8.81
N TRP A 220 16.25 3.74 7.58
CA TRP A 220 17.49 3.60 6.83
C TRP A 220 18.66 4.30 7.52
N GLN A 221 18.45 5.49 8.07
CA GLN A 221 19.46 6.22 8.84
C GLN A 221 19.84 5.49 10.14
N GLU A 222 18.85 4.94 10.86
CA GLU A 222 19.09 4.12 12.06
C GLU A 222 20.00 2.91 11.74
N ILE A 223 19.75 2.24 10.61
CA ILE A 223 20.55 1.10 10.15
C ILE A 223 21.95 1.53 9.70
N ILE A 224 22.08 2.67 9.01
CA ILE A 224 23.39 3.24 8.67
C ILE A 224 24.19 3.49 9.94
N GLN A 225 23.60 4.17 10.93
CA GLN A 225 24.27 4.45 12.20
C GLN A 225 24.70 3.17 12.91
N LYS A 226 23.79 2.20 13.04
CA LYS A 226 24.07 0.89 13.66
C LYS A 226 25.30 0.23 13.05
N TYR A 227 25.38 0.15 11.72
CA TYR A 227 26.48 -0.54 11.04
C TYR A 227 27.76 0.29 10.92
N GLU A 228 27.70 1.62 11.10
CA GLU A 228 28.89 2.46 11.21
C GLU A 228 29.70 2.17 12.45
N GLU A 229 28.99 2.05 13.58
CA GLU A 229 29.58 1.74 14.86
C GLU A 229 30.27 0.37 14.83
N PHE A 230 29.67 -0.60 14.12
CA PHE A 230 30.22 -1.95 14.00
C PHE A 230 31.33 -2.15 12.97
N GLU A 231 31.25 -1.49 11.81
CA GLU A 231 32.21 -1.66 10.73
C GLU A 231 33.41 -0.70 10.85
N GLY A 232 33.47 0.09 11.93
CA GLY A 232 34.56 1.03 12.19
C GLY A 232 34.69 2.12 11.12
N GLY A 233 33.58 2.47 10.46
CA GLY A 233 33.61 3.31 9.27
C GLY A 233 32.33 3.23 8.45
N ASN A 234 32.43 3.47 7.14
CA ASN A 234 31.29 3.65 6.23
C ASN A 234 30.68 2.30 5.75
N PRO A 235 29.43 1.94 6.11
CA PRO A 235 28.73 0.78 5.59
C PRO A 235 28.28 1.03 4.15
N LYS A 236 29.24 0.93 3.22
CA LYS A 236 29.14 1.40 1.82
C LYS A 236 27.86 0.98 1.13
N ALA A 237 27.51 -0.31 1.21
CA ALA A 237 26.31 -0.84 0.55
C ALA A 237 25.01 -0.22 1.08
N VAL A 238 24.91 0.01 2.39
CA VAL A 238 23.71 0.57 3.03
C VAL A 238 23.61 2.08 2.72
N ARG A 239 24.73 2.80 2.81
CA ARG A 239 24.80 4.23 2.45
C ARG A 239 24.51 4.47 0.96
N GLY A 240 25.10 3.67 0.07
CA GLY A 240 24.86 3.74 -1.37
C GLY A 240 23.38 3.51 -1.71
N GLY A 241 22.73 2.56 -1.05
CA GLY A 241 21.29 2.34 -1.19
C GLY A 241 20.45 3.53 -0.73
N HIS A 242 20.79 4.14 0.42
CA HIS A 242 20.10 5.33 0.93
C HIS A 242 20.25 6.53 0.00
N LYS A 243 21.44 6.73 -0.55
CA LYS A 243 21.72 7.75 -1.56
C LYS A 243 20.78 7.62 -2.75
N ASN A 244 20.70 6.43 -3.35
CA ASN A 244 19.81 6.14 -4.48
C ASN A 244 18.32 6.33 -4.11
N PHE A 245 17.94 5.92 -2.90
CA PHE A 245 16.59 6.15 -2.38
C PHE A 245 16.24 7.65 -2.31
N LEU A 246 17.15 8.49 -1.79
CA LEU A 246 16.93 9.94 -1.74
C LEU A 246 16.92 10.57 -3.14
N GLU A 247 17.80 10.15 -4.06
CA GLU A 247 17.77 10.60 -5.46
C GLU A 247 16.42 10.33 -6.12
N ASN A 248 15.91 9.10 -5.98
CA ASN A 248 14.61 8.71 -6.53
C ASN A 248 13.46 9.45 -5.83
N ALA A 249 13.58 9.71 -4.54
CA ALA A 249 12.58 10.47 -3.79
C ALA A 249 12.50 11.94 -4.23
N VAL A 250 13.64 12.61 -4.50
CA VAL A 250 13.63 13.97 -5.07
C VAL A 250 12.83 13.99 -6.37
N LEU A 251 13.05 12.99 -7.23
CA LEU A 251 12.35 12.87 -8.51
C LEU A 251 10.85 12.65 -8.30
N MET A 252 10.46 11.64 -7.51
CA MET A 252 9.06 11.28 -7.31
C MET A 252 8.26 12.39 -6.62
N PHE A 253 8.80 13.02 -5.57
CA PHE A 253 8.11 14.16 -4.93
C PHE A 253 8.03 15.38 -5.84
N TYR A 254 9.05 15.64 -6.67
CA TYR A 254 8.98 16.73 -7.65
C TYR A 254 7.90 16.46 -8.71
N GLN A 255 7.90 15.27 -9.30
CA GLN A 255 6.91 14.86 -10.31
C GLN A 255 5.50 14.75 -9.74
N ALA A 256 5.32 14.49 -8.45
CA ALA A 256 4.01 14.54 -7.79
C ALA A 256 3.56 15.99 -7.44
N GLY A 257 4.30 17.04 -7.84
CA GLY A 257 3.98 18.43 -7.50
C GLY A 257 4.32 18.82 -6.06
N HIS A 258 4.91 17.93 -5.26
CA HIS A 258 5.32 18.17 -3.87
C HIS A 258 6.69 18.85 -3.79
N THR A 259 6.86 19.97 -4.51
CA THR A 259 8.15 20.64 -4.73
C THR A 259 8.84 21.05 -3.43
N ARG A 260 8.10 21.47 -2.39
CA ARG A 260 8.68 21.84 -1.10
C ARG A 260 9.38 20.66 -0.43
N LYS A 261 8.71 19.50 -0.40
CA LYS A 261 9.29 18.26 0.14
C LYS A 261 10.47 17.81 -0.73
N ALA A 262 10.35 17.86 -2.06
CA ALA A 262 11.45 17.54 -2.97
C ALA A 262 12.72 18.38 -2.69
N VAL A 263 12.56 19.69 -2.44
CA VAL A 263 13.67 20.58 -2.06
C VAL A 263 14.29 20.18 -0.72
N GLN A 264 13.48 19.80 0.28
CA GLN A 264 13.98 19.33 1.57
C GLN A 264 14.79 18.04 1.41
N ILE A 265 14.29 17.08 0.64
CA ILE A 265 14.98 15.82 0.34
C ILE A 265 16.28 16.10 -0.43
N TYR A 266 16.28 17.02 -1.39
CA TYR A 266 17.48 17.36 -2.15
C TYR A 266 18.57 17.98 -1.27
N ARG A 267 18.20 18.87 -0.35
CA ARG A 267 19.14 19.42 0.65
C ARG A 267 19.68 18.32 1.58
N GLN A 268 18.83 17.37 1.96
CA GLN A 268 19.25 16.21 2.74
C GLN A 268 20.27 15.38 1.97
N LEU A 269 20.01 15.07 0.69
CA LEU A 269 20.93 14.35 -0.20
C LEU A 269 22.28 15.07 -0.31
N GLN A 270 22.27 16.39 -0.58
CA GLN A 270 23.48 17.22 -0.66
C GLN A 270 24.31 17.21 0.63
N THR A 271 23.65 17.12 1.79
CA THR A 271 24.31 17.18 3.10
C THR A 271 24.83 15.82 3.51
N GLN A 272 23.98 14.79 3.48
CA GLN A 272 24.28 13.45 3.99
C GLN A 272 25.15 12.63 3.03
N HIS A 273 25.07 12.91 1.73
CA HIS A 273 25.84 12.23 0.68
C HIS A 273 26.74 13.21 -0.08
N ARG A 274 27.30 14.21 0.60
CA ARG A 274 28.23 15.19 -0.01
C ARG A 274 29.48 14.52 -0.60
N MET A 275 29.99 13.50 0.09
CA MET A 275 31.19 12.78 -0.31
C MET A 275 30.83 11.45 -0.95
N ASP A 276 31.62 11.01 -1.92
CA ASP A 276 31.57 9.65 -2.42
C ASP A 276 32.30 8.67 -1.48
N GLU A 277 32.34 7.40 -1.86
CA GLU A 277 32.95 6.35 -1.05
C GLU A 277 34.47 6.48 -0.96
N GLN A 278 35.09 7.29 -1.81
CA GLN A 278 36.50 7.59 -1.88
C GLN A 278 36.83 8.91 -1.16
N GLY A 279 35.83 9.61 -0.63
CA GLY A 279 35.98 10.88 0.08
C GLY A 279 36.04 12.11 -0.83
N PHE A 280 35.80 11.96 -2.13
CA PHE A 280 35.72 13.09 -3.05
C PHE A 280 34.34 13.73 -2.98
N VAL A 281 34.30 15.04 -3.22
CA VAL A 281 33.05 15.78 -3.24
C VAL A 281 32.25 15.40 -4.48
N ARG A 282 30.99 14.99 -4.27
CA ARG A 282 30.02 14.75 -5.34
C ARG A 282 29.62 16.08 -5.98
N THR A 283 29.87 16.19 -7.28
CA THR A 283 29.58 17.42 -8.05
C THR A 283 28.20 17.34 -8.71
N GLU A 284 27.67 16.13 -8.89
CA GLU A 284 26.34 15.86 -9.43
C GLU A 284 25.21 16.49 -8.58
N TYR A 285 25.47 16.78 -7.30
CA TYR A 285 24.53 17.45 -6.39
C TYR A 285 24.82 18.94 -6.20
N GLN A 286 25.81 19.53 -6.88
CA GLN A 286 26.16 20.96 -6.76
C GLN A 286 25.44 21.85 -7.78
N VAL A 287 24.33 21.36 -8.33
CA VAL A 287 23.50 22.08 -9.28
C VAL A 287 22.18 22.49 -8.62
N PRO A 288 21.43 23.46 -9.19
CA PRO A 288 20.05 23.69 -8.76
C PRO A 288 19.22 22.40 -8.86
N MET A 289 18.31 22.15 -7.91
CA MET A 289 17.48 20.94 -7.87
C MET A 289 16.80 20.63 -9.21
N ILE A 290 16.32 21.66 -9.92
CA ILE A 290 15.68 21.49 -11.23
C ILE A 290 16.62 20.92 -12.29
N THR A 291 17.90 21.30 -12.26
CA THR A 291 18.93 20.76 -13.15
C THR A 291 19.21 19.30 -12.81
N PHE A 292 19.30 18.98 -11.51
CA PHE A 292 19.45 17.60 -11.04
C PHE A 292 18.27 16.73 -11.52
N VAL A 293 17.03 17.18 -11.32
CA VAL A 293 15.81 16.47 -11.76
C VAL A 293 15.84 16.23 -13.27
N ARG A 294 16.16 17.25 -14.09
CA ARG A 294 16.25 17.11 -15.56
C ARG A 294 17.29 16.07 -15.97
N ASN A 295 18.46 16.08 -15.34
CA ASN A 295 19.52 15.12 -15.62
C ASN A 295 19.09 13.69 -15.24
N ARG A 296 18.43 13.53 -14.09
CA ARG A 296 17.94 12.23 -13.62
C ARG A 296 16.83 11.68 -14.54
N LEU A 297 15.86 12.52 -14.91
CA LEU A 297 14.81 12.17 -15.88
C LEU A 297 15.40 11.65 -17.19
N LYS A 298 16.43 12.33 -17.71
CA LYS A 298 17.11 11.88 -18.93
C LYS A 298 17.72 10.49 -18.78
N GLN A 299 18.38 10.21 -17.66
CA GLN A 299 18.97 8.90 -17.38
C GLN A 299 17.92 7.79 -17.23
N GLU A 300 16.78 8.07 -16.61
CA GLU A 300 15.73 7.07 -16.45
C GLU A 300 15.07 6.71 -17.78
N LEU A 301 14.88 7.70 -18.66
CA LEU A 301 14.34 7.46 -20.00
C LEU A 301 15.29 6.65 -20.88
N GLU A 302 16.60 6.60 -20.59
CA GLU A 302 17.57 5.77 -21.31
C GLU A 302 17.54 4.28 -20.91
N SER A 303 16.91 3.92 -19.77
CA SER A 303 16.92 2.55 -19.23
C SER A 303 15.66 2.19 -18.43
N ILE A 304 14.49 2.49 -19.00
CA ILE A 304 13.24 2.50 -18.25
C ILE A 304 12.70 1.08 -17.93
N GLY A 305 12.66 0.71 -16.65
CA GLY A 305 12.01 -0.50 -16.16
C GLY A 305 10.48 -0.36 -16.05
N ILE A 306 9.74 -1.47 -15.92
CA ILE A 306 8.27 -1.43 -15.79
C ILE A 306 7.81 -0.58 -14.60
N GLN A 307 8.49 -0.74 -13.45
CA GLN A 307 8.17 -0.01 -12.23
C GLN A 307 8.49 1.48 -12.38
N ASP A 308 9.63 1.81 -12.99
CA ASP A 308 10.04 3.20 -13.18
C ASP A 308 9.12 3.92 -14.18
N ALA A 309 8.72 3.26 -15.27
CA ALA A 309 7.72 3.79 -16.21
C ALA A 309 6.37 4.05 -15.52
N MET A 310 5.94 3.10 -14.71
CA MET A 310 4.69 3.16 -13.97
C MET A 310 4.69 4.31 -12.95
N GLU A 311 5.74 4.40 -12.13
CA GLU A 311 5.95 5.49 -11.15
C GLU A 311 5.99 6.85 -11.85
N PHE A 312 6.69 6.95 -12.98
CA PHE A 312 6.79 8.17 -13.78
C PHE A 312 5.42 8.60 -14.31
N ILE A 313 4.72 7.71 -15.01
CA ILE A 313 3.43 8.02 -15.66
C ILE A 313 2.41 8.46 -14.61
N ILE A 314 2.30 7.71 -13.51
CA ILE A 314 1.39 8.06 -12.41
C ILE A 314 1.76 9.42 -11.81
N SER A 315 3.04 9.67 -11.52
CA SER A 315 3.46 10.92 -10.89
C SER A 315 3.19 12.12 -11.81
N VAL A 316 3.54 12.01 -13.09
CA VAL A 316 3.30 13.08 -14.08
C VAL A 316 1.81 13.32 -14.32
N LEU A 317 0.97 12.28 -14.35
CA LEU A 317 -0.48 12.45 -14.42
C LEU A 317 -1.04 13.10 -13.16
N ARG A 318 -0.49 12.81 -11.98
CA ARG A 318 -0.86 13.50 -10.74
C ARG A 318 -0.46 14.97 -10.76
N GLU A 319 0.71 15.33 -11.29
CA GLU A 319 1.04 16.74 -11.52
C GLU A 319 0.10 17.36 -12.55
N SER A 320 -0.29 16.65 -13.61
CA SER A 320 -1.29 17.15 -14.55
C SER A 320 -2.59 17.53 -13.82
N TYR A 321 -3.12 16.65 -12.97
CA TYR A 321 -4.29 16.94 -12.15
C TYR A 321 -4.07 18.09 -11.18
N PHE A 322 -2.89 18.20 -10.57
CA PHE A 322 -2.52 19.33 -9.71
C PHE A 322 -2.57 20.66 -10.46
N ARG A 323 -1.91 20.74 -11.63
CA ARG A 323 -1.88 21.92 -12.52
C ARG A 323 -3.29 22.28 -12.97
N TYR A 324 -4.08 21.28 -13.37
CA TYR A 324 -5.46 21.47 -13.75
C TYR A 324 -6.31 21.95 -12.57
N ALA A 325 -6.08 21.50 -11.34
CA ALA A 325 -6.80 22.01 -10.18
C ALA A 325 -6.48 23.50 -9.88
N LEU A 326 -5.35 24.02 -10.40
CA LEU A 326 -4.87 25.39 -10.22
C LEU A 326 -5.15 26.34 -11.39
N TYR A 327 -5.92 25.91 -12.40
CA TYR A 327 -6.15 26.69 -13.64
C TYR A 327 -4.89 26.87 -14.51
N GLU A 328 -3.93 25.95 -14.37
CA GLU A 328 -2.73 25.88 -15.22
C GLU A 328 -2.93 24.83 -16.33
N ASP A 329 -3.93 25.04 -17.18
CA ASP A 329 -4.46 24.03 -18.10
C ASP A 329 -3.44 23.60 -19.18
N ASP A 330 -2.65 24.54 -19.69
CA ASP A 330 -1.60 24.25 -20.68
C ASP A 330 -0.48 23.37 -20.08
N GLU A 331 -0.07 23.65 -18.83
CA GLU A 331 0.90 22.82 -18.11
C GLU A 331 0.32 21.44 -17.81
N ALA A 332 -0.97 21.37 -17.44
CA ALA A 332 -1.66 20.11 -17.23
C ALA A 332 -1.67 19.25 -18.49
N ALA A 333 -2.01 19.84 -19.64
CA ALA A 333 -1.99 19.17 -20.94
C ALA A 333 -0.58 18.71 -21.32
N GLY A 334 0.44 19.53 -21.08
CA GLY A 334 1.84 19.17 -21.29
C GLY A 334 2.26 17.94 -20.49
N ARG A 335 1.82 17.82 -19.23
CA ARG A 335 2.07 16.64 -18.39
C ARG A 335 1.29 15.41 -18.89
N GLU A 336 0.03 15.54 -19.30
CA GLU A 336 -0.70 14.41 -19.90
C GLU A 336 0.00 13.87 -21.17
N ASN A 337 0.53 14.76 -22.00
CA ASN A 337 1.25 14.37 -23.21
C ASN A 337 2.56 13.67 -22.88
N LEU A 338 3.34 14.18 -21.92
CA LEU A 338 4.56 13.52 -21.46
C LEU A 338 4.28 12.13 -20.89
N ALA A 339 3.20 11.98 -20.11
CA ALA A 339 2.77 10.68 -19.60
C ALA A 339 2.42 9.70 -20.74
N ARG A 340 1.77 10.19 -21.81
CA ARG A 340 1.46 9.40 -23.00
C ARG A 340 2.73 8.99 -23.75
N GLU A 341 3.67 9.91 -23.95
CA GLU A 341 4.94 9.64 -24.65
C GLU A 341 5.76 8.56 -23.93
N VAL A 342 5.87 8.64 -22.60
CA VAL A 342 6.58 7.62 -21.80
C VAL A 342 5.87 6.27 -21.84
N TYR A 343 4.53 6.27 -21.79
CA TYR A 343 3.73 5.05 -21.96
C TYR A 343 3.99 4.39 -23.31
N GLU A 344 3.95 5.17 -24.40
CA GLU A 344 4.19 4.69 -25.76
C GLU A 344 5.62 4.20 -25.97
N LEU A 345 6.61 4.93 -25.44
CA LEU A 345 8.03 4.54 -25.47
C LEU A 345 8.22 3.19 -24.79
N TYR A 346 7.72 3.04 -23.55
CA TYR A 346 7.83 1.81 -22.80
C TYR A 346 7.16 0.63 -23.52
N GLN A 347 5.92 0.80 -23.98
CA GLN A 347 5.19 -0.25 -24.70
C GLN A 347 5.87 -0.62 -26.03
N LYS A 348 6.53 0.33 -26.71
CA LYS A 348 7.28 0.05 -27.94
C LYS A 348 8.55 -0.75 -27.67
N GLU A 349 9.28 -0.42 -26.61
CA GLU A 349 10.54 -1.08 -26.24
C GLU A 349 10.33 -2.46 -25.62
N MET A 350 9.32 -2.59 -24.74
CA MET A 350 9.09 -3.81 -23.95
C MET A 350 7.94 -4.67 -24.48
N GLY A 351 6.96 -4.08 -25.18
CA GLY A 351 5.79 -4.79 -25.72
C GLY A 351 6.09 -5.77 -26.85
N GLN A 352 7.33 -5.79 -27.37
CA GLN A 352 7.77 -6.82 -28.32
C GLN A 352 8.06 -8.17 -27.66
N PHE A 353 8.26 -8.21 -26.34
CA PHE A 353 8.78 -9.40 -25.67
C PHE A 353 7.73 -10.27 -24.97
N GLU A 354 6.56 -9.73 -24.57
CA GLU A 354 5.37 -10.50 -24.11
C GLU A 354 4.21 -9.54 -23.72
N GLN A 355 3.21 -9.37 -24.59
CA GLN A 355 2.12 -8.38 -24.49
C GLN A 355 1.16 -8.49 -23.27
N GLY A 356 1.45 -9.34 -22.27
CA GLY A 356 0.60 -9.49 -21.08
C GLY A 356 1.35 -9.70 -19.76
N ARG A 357 2.69 -9.84 -19.79
CA ARG A 357 3.50 -10.13 -18.60
C ARG A 357 4.36 -8.96 -18.15
N VAL A 358 4.85 -8.17 -19.10
CA VAL A 358 5.70 -6.99 -18.87
C VAL A 358 5.07 -5.70 -19.40
N GLY A 359 3.86 -5.75 -19.95
CA GLY A 359 3.14 -4.57 -20.42
C GLY A 359 2.56 -3.74 -19.28
N LEU A 360 2.49 -2.43 -19.47
CA LEU A 360 1.78 -1.53 -18.56
C LEU A 360 0.25 -1.71 -18.70
N PRO A 361 -0.54 -1.45 -17.63
CA PRO A 361 -1.99 -1.31 -17.75
C PRO A 361 -2.35 -0.23 -18.78
N SER A 362 -3.56 -0.27 -19.34
CA SER A 362 -3.99 0.74 -20.31
C SER A 362 -3.83 2.16 -19.77
N LEU A 363 -3.54 3.12 -20.65
CA LEU A 363 -3.35 4.51 -20.26
C LEU A 363 -4.59 5.09 -19.54
N GLU A 364 -5.80 4.63 -19.89
CA GLU A 364 -7.04 4.99 -19.19
C GLU A 364 -7.02 4.53 -17.72
N ARG A 365 -6.53 3.32 -17.45
CA ARG A 365 -6.38 2.80 -16.08
C ARG A 365 -5.31 3.53 -15.30
N LEU A 366 -4.17 3.84 -15.93
CA LEU A 366 -3.13 4.66 -15.30
C LEU A 366 -3.65 6.07 -14.97
N ARG A 367 -4.45 6.65 -15.87
CA ARG A 367 -5.12 7.94 -15.68
C ARG A 367 -6.13 7.91 -14.52
N TYR A 368 -6.91 6.84 -14.40
CA TYR A 368 -7.82 6.64 -13.26
C TYR A 368 -7.06 6.40 -11.95
N GLY A 369 -6.03 5.55 -11.95
CA GLY A 369 -5.19 5.29 -10.78
C GLY A 369 -4.47 6.55 -10.28
N ALA A 370 -3.99 7.40 -11.20
CA ALA A 370 -3.44 8.71 -10.85
C ALA A 370 -4.51 9.66 -10.29
N PHE A 371 -5.74 9.61 -10.80
CA PHE A 371 -6.85 10.42 -10.30
C PHE A 371 -7.23 10.02 -8.87
N VAL A 372 -7.44 8.72 -8.63
CA VAL A 372 -7.70 8.15 -7.31
C VAL A 372 -6.57 8.49 -6.35
N SER A 373 -5.32 8.30 -6.78
CA SER A 373 -4.14 8.65 -5.98
C SER A 373 -4.09 10.14 -5.63
N PHE A 374 -4.45 11.03 -6.56
CA PHE A 374 -4.58 12.47 -6.30
C PHE A 374 -5.73 12.79 -5.32
N MET A 375 -6.89 12.17 -5.51
CA MET A 375 -8.08 12.41 -4.68
C MET A 375 -7.92 11.86 -3.26
N GLU A 376 -7.06 10.88 -3.05
CA GLU A 376 -6.81 10.27 -1.75
C GLU A 376 -5.52 10.77 -1.08
N ASP A 377 -4.70 11.58 -1.77
CA ASP A 377 -3.46 12.11 -1.20
C ASP A 377 -3.78 13.25 -0.20
N PRO A 378 -3.54 13.07 1.11
CA PRO A 378 -3.75 14.11 2.10
C PRO A 378 -2.78 15.29 1.95
N MET A 379 -1.66 15.12 1.23
CA MET A 379 -0.71 16.20 0.94
C MET A 379 -1.31 17.27 0.01
N TYR A 380 -2.40 16.99 -0.71
CA TYR A 380 -3.18 17.99 -1.42
C TYR A 380 -4.34 18.53 -0.55
N PRO A 381 -4.50 19.87 -0.44
CA PRO A 381 -5.61 20.46 0.29
C PRO A 381 -6.96 19.93 -0.20
N GLN A 382 -7.89 19.65 0.71
CA GLN A 382 -9.23 19.14 0.36
C GLN A 382 -9.93 20.02 -0.69
N ARG A 383 -9.82 21.34 -0.58
CA ARG A 383 -10.37 22.29 -1.55
C ARG A 383 -9.77 22.10 -2.94
N LEU A 384 -8.48 21.78 -3.04
CA LEU A 384 -7.82 21.53 -4.33
C LEU A 384 -8.37 20.27 -5.01
N ARG A 385 -8.57 19.20 -4.22
CA ARG A 385 -9.19 17.96 -4.69
C ARG A 385 -10.65 18.17 -5.13
N GLN A 386 -11.43 18.93 -4.37
CA GLN A 386 -12.80 19.31 -4.74
C GLN A 386 -12.84 20.17 -6.01
N ASN A 387 -11.93 21.14 -6.14
CA ASN A 387 -11.81 21.98 -7.32
C ASN A 387 -11.48 21.14 -8.56
N LEU A 388 -10.53 20.19 -8.46
CA LEU A 388 -10.23 19.27 -9.56
C LEU A 388 -11.48 18.54 -10.05
N LEU A 389 -12.21 17.91 -9.12
CA LEU A 389 -13.41 17.14 -9.43
C LEU A 389 -14.47 18.03 -10.10
N ALA A 390 -14.75 19.20 -9.52
CA ALA A 390 -15.72 20.14 -10.07
C ALA A 390 -15.32 20.64 -11.48
N ARG A 391 -14.05 20.98 -11.69
CA ARG A 391 -13.55 21.42 -12.99
C ARG A 391 -13.59 20.31 -14.02
N ILE A 392 -13.18 19.09 -13.68
CA ILE A 392 -13.25 17.95 -14.61
C ILE A 392 -14.70 17.69 -15.03
N GLN A 393 -15.64 17.72 -14.08
CA GLN A 393 -17.08 17.54 -14.35
C GLN A 393 -17.64 18.57 -15.33
N ILE A 394 -17.27 19.84 -15.16
CA ILE A 394 -17.84 20.96 -15.94
C ILE A 394 -17.12 21.15 -17.27
N GLU A 395 -15.79 21.14 -17.24
CA GLU A 395 -14.95 21.63 -18.34
C GLU A 395 -14.35 20.49 -19.18
N ARG A 396 -14.27 19.27 -18.62
CA ARG A 396 -13.76 18.07 -19.31
C ARG A 396 -14.74 16.90 -19.16
N PRO A 397 -16.01 17.02 -19.60
CA PRO A 397 -17.04 16.00 -19.39
C PRO A 397 -16.66 14.64 -20.00
N ASP A 398 -15.92 14.62 -21.11
CA ASP A 398 -15.42 13.38 -21.72
C ASP A 398 -14.44 12.65 -20.79
N LEU A 399 -13.53 13.38 -20.14
CA LEU A 399 -12.59 12.83 -19.16
C LEU A 399 -13.34 12.40 -17.91
N PHE A 400 -14.30 13.19 -17.43
CA PHE A 400 -15.13 12.83 -16.29
C PHE A 400 -15.85 11.50 -16.53
N GLU A 401 -16.48 11.36 -17.68
CA GLU A 401 -17.18 10.14 -18.09
C GLU A 401 -16.21 8.94 -18.23
N GLN A 402 -15.00 9.15 -18.76
CA GLN A 402 -13.98 8.11 -18.78
C GLN A 402 -13.58 7.65 -17.38
N LEU A 403 -13.31 8.60 -16.47
CA LEU A 403 -12.96 8.28 -15.08
C LEU A 403 -14.11 7.55 -14.38
N ARG A 404 -15.35 8.00 -14.57
CA ARG A 404 -16.54 7.36 -13.99
C ARG A 404 -16.76 5.95 -14.52
N ARG A 405 -16.57 5.72 -15.82
CA ARG A 405 -16.64 4.38 -16.41
C ARG A 405 -15.56 3.46 -15.86
N GLN A 406 -14.35 3.97 -15.62
CA GLN A 406 -13.28 3.18 -15.01
C GLN A 406 -13.57 2.90 -13.54
N GLU A 407 -14.17 3.84 -12.80
CA GLU A 407 -14.66 3.63 -11.43
C GLU A 407 -15.77 2.57 -11.36
N GLU A 408 -16.76 2.65 -12.26
CA GLU A 408 -17.84 1.68 -12.35
C GLU A 408 -17.34 0.29 -12.68
N ARG A 409 -16.45 0.19 -13.67
CA ARG A 409 -15.74 -1.07 -13.96
C ARG A 409 -15.07 -1.56 -12.70
N PHE A 410 -14.19 -0.78 -12.08
CA PHE A 410 -13.51 -1.18 -10.83
C PHE A 410 -14.46 -1.71 -9.74
N PHE A 411 -15.62 -1.08 -9.52
CA PHE A 411 -16.60 -1.56 -8.53
C PHE A 411 -17.40 -2.79 -8.99
N GLU A 412 -17.81 -2.88 -10.26
CA GLU A 412 -18.43 -4.09 -10.83
C GLU A 412 -17.48 -5.27 -10.76
N GLU A 413 -16.21 -5.00 -11.05
CA GLU A 413 -15.10 -5.93 -11.01
C GLU A 413 -14.89 -6.45 -9.59
N MET A 414 -14.81 -5.58 -8.58
CA MET A 414 -14.77 -5.95 -7.17
C MET A 414 -15.97 -6.80 -6.72
N ARG A 415 -17.16 -6.57 -7.27
CA ARG A 415 -18.36 -7.39 -6.98
C ARG A 415 -18.30 -8.74 -7.69
N ARG A 416 -17.79 -8.81 -8.92
CA ARG A 416 -17.60 -10.06 -9.67
C ARG A 416 -16.57 -10.95 -9.01
N MET A 417 -15.43 -10.42 -8.54
CA MET A 417 -14.49 -11.17 -7.68
C MET A 417 -15.18 -11.86 -6.53
N GLN A 418 -16.04 -11.11 -5.83
CA GLN A 418 -16.78 -11.64 -4.70
C GLN A 418 -17.73 -12.75 -5.15
N GLN A 419 -18.33 -12.65 -6.34
CA GLN A 419 -19.25 -13.63 -6.93
C GLN A 419 -18.56 -14.85 -7.57
N GLU A 420 -17.38 -14.71 -8.17
CA GLU A 420 -16.61 -15.83 -8.72
C GLU A 420 -15.93 -16.64 -7.60
N GLN A 421 -15.61 -16.00 -6.47
CA GLN A 421 -15.31 -16.69 -5.21
C GLN A 421 -16.58 -17.28 -4.53
N GLN A 422 -17.78 -17.02 -5.08
CA GLN A 422 -19.05 -17.59 -4.60
C GLN A 422 -19.47 -18.90 -5.29
N ASN A 423 -18.98 -19.16 -6.50
CA ASN A 423 -19.16 -20.43 -7.23
C ASN A 423 -17.96 -21.36 -7.04
#